data_AF-A0A3D1YCH2-F1
#
_entry.id   AF-A0A3D1YCH2-F1
#
_cell.length_a   1.000
_cell.length_b   1.000
_cell.length_c   1.000
_cell.angle_alpha   90.00
_cell.angle_beta   90.00
_cell.angle_gamma   90.00
#
_symmetry.space_group_name_H-M   'P 1'
#
loop_
_entity.id
_entity.type
_entity.pdbx_description
1 polymer ?
#
loop_
_entity_poly.entity_id
_entity_poly.type
_entity_poly.pdbx_seq_one_letter_code
_entity_poly.pdbx_strand_id
1 'polypeptide(L)' 'MELSEKIHALRAETGLNRKQFAEHFQIPLRTVEEWEAGRRKPPEYIPRLIKYQILYEQQFGKQNKKEHDDTV' A
#
# COMPACT_ATOMS: atom_id res chain seq x y z
N MET A 1 -18.29 2.77 -3.34
CA MET A 1 -17.18 1.84 -3.07
C MET A 1 -16.93 1.77 -1.58
N GLU A 2 -17.01 0.58 -1.02
CA GLU A 2 -16.60 0.31 0.36
C GLU A 2 -15.08 0.54 0.53
N LEU A 3 -14.63 0.82 1.76
CA LEU A 3 -13.21 1.04 2.04
C LEU A 3 -12.34 -0.19 1.71
N SER A 4 -12.90 -1.40 1.83
CA SER A 4 -12.27 -2.66 1.44
C SER A 4 -11.97 -2.73 -0.07
N GLU A 5 -12.93 -2.32 -0.90
CA GLU A 5 -12.77 -2.27 -2.37
C GLU A 5 -11.68 -1.28 -2.78
N LYS A 6 -11.56 -0.16 -2.04
CA LYS A 6 -10.50 0.84 -2.29
C LYS A 6 -9.10 0.25 -2.04
N ILE A 7 -8.90 -0.52 -0.96
CA ILE A 7 -7.61 -1.17 -0.70
C ILE A 7 -7.26 -2.15 -1.81
N HIS A 8 -8.22 -2.96 -2.26
CA HIS A 8 -8.01 -3.89 -3.36
C HIS A 8 -7.61 -3.17 -4.67
N ALA A 9 -8.30 -2.08 -5.00
CA ALA A 9 -7.99 -1.28 -6.19
C ALA A 9 -6.61 -0.62 -6.11
N LEU A 10 -6.23 -0.08 -4.95
CA LEU A 10 -4.91 0.51 -4.73
C LEU A 10 -3.80 -0.53 -4.89
N ARG A 11 -3.97 -1.74 -4.35
CA ARG A 11 -3.00 -2.82 -4.57
C ARG A 11 -2.92 -3.21 -6.05
N ALA A 12 -4.05 -3.35 -6.72
CA ALA A 12 -4.08 -3.68 -8.14
C ALA A 12 -3.33 -2.63 -9.00
N GLU A 13 -3.46 -1.34 -8.66
CA GLU A 13 -2.74 -0.24 -9.33
C GLU A 13 -1.21 -0.36 -9.20
N THR A 14 -0.70 -0.87 -8.07
CA THR A 14 0.74 -1.08 -7.88
C THR A 14 1.30 -2.31 -8.63
N GLY A 15 0.44 -3.24 -9.07
CA GLY A 15 0.86 -4.52 -9.62
C GLY A 15 1.46 -5.50 -8.59
N LEU A 16 1.44 -5.16 -7.30
CA LEU A 16 1.99 -5.98 -6.22
C LEU A 16 1.02 -7.09 -5.78
N ASN A 17 1.57 -8.24 -5.40
CA ASN A 17 0.80 -9.24 -4.66
C ASN A 17 0.58 -8.79 -3.20
N ARG A 18 -0.30 -9.46 -2.45
CA ARG A 18 -0.64 -9.06 -1.06
C ARG A 18 0.57 -8.98 -0.14
N LYS A 19 1.52 -9.91 -0.25
CA LYS A 19 2.73 -9.95 0.58
C LYS A 19 3.63 -8.76 0.27
N GLN A 20 3.91 -8.51 -1.01
CA GLN A 20 4.72 -7.37 -1.45
C GLN A 20 4.07 -6.04 -1.07
N PHE A 21 2.75 -5.91 -1.22
CA PHE A 21 2.01 -4.71 -0.83
C PHE A 21 2.08 -4.48 0.69
N ALA A 22 1.88 -5.53 1.48
CA ALA A 22 2.00 -5.49 2.93
C ALA A 22 3.40 -5.05 3.36
N GLU A 23 4.45 -5.62 2.78
CA GLU A 23 5.85 -5.24 3.04
C GLU A 23 6.13 -3.79 2.63
N HIS A 24 5.70 -3.37 1.43
CA HIS A 24 5.92 -2.04 0.87
C HIS A 24 5.31 -0.92 1.71
N PHE A 25 4.08 -1.11 2.19
CA PHE A 25 3.37 -0.13 3.02
C PHE A 25 3.57 -0.36 4.53
N GLN A 26 4.42 -1.33 4.91
CA GLN A 26 4.67 -1.72 6.31
C GLN A 26 3.39 -2.06 7.10
N ILE A 27 2.47 -2.76 6.44
CA ILE A 27 1.20 -3.23 7.01
C ILE A 27 1.31 -4.74 7.20
N PRO A 28 0.92 -5.32 8.35
CA PRO A 28 0.90 -6.77 8.50
C PRO A 28 0.05 -7.43 7.41
N LEU A 29 0.55 -8.50 6.78
CA LEU A 29 -0.14 -9.21 5.69
C LEU A 29 -1.59 -9.56 6.06
N ARG A 30 -1.78 -10.08 7.28
CA ARG A 30 -3.11 -10.44 7.79
C ARG A 30 -4.08 -9.26 7.82
N THR A 31 -3.59 -8.05 8.10
CA THR A 31 -4.41 -6.83 8.11
C THR A 31 -4.89 -6.50 6.69
N VAL A 32 -4.01 -6.59 5.69
CA VAL A 32 -4.38 -6.40 4.27
C VAL A 32 -5.43 -7.43 3.85
N GLU A 33 -5.25 -8.70 4.23
CA GLU A 33 -6.22 -9.77 3.93
C GLU A 33 -7.58 -9.54 4.60
N GLU A 34 -7.61 -9.11 5.86
CA GLU A 34 -8.84 -8.80 6.57
C GLU A 34 -9.57 -7.57 6.01
N TRP A 35 -8.83 -6.57 5.52
CA TRP A 35 -9.40 -5.41 4.83
C TRP A 35 -9.98 -5.78 3.48
N GLU A 36 -9.24 -6.50 2.63
CA GLU A 36 -9.74 -6.91 1.31
C GLU A 36 -10.92 -7.89 1.41
N ALA A 37 -10.93 -8.76 2.43
CA ALA A 37 -12.04 -9.67 2.69
C ALA A 37 -13.26 -8.98 3.35
N GLY A 38 -13.18 -7.68 3.66
CA GLY A 38 -14.24 -6.93 4.33
C GLY A 38 -14.49 -7.34 5.78
N ARG A 39 -13.64 -8.19 6.37
CA ARG A 39 -13.74 -8.62 7.78
C ARG A 39 -13.40 -7.50 8.75
N ARG A 40 -12.56 -6.56 8.32
CA ARG A 40 -12.25 -5.32 9.04
C ARG A 40 -12.30 -4.13 8.08
N LYS A 41 -12.79 -2.99 8.56
CA LYS A 41 -12.72 -1.74 7.80
C LYS A 41 -11.39 -1.05 8.14
N PRO A 42 -10.57 -0.65 7.15
CA PRO A 42 -9.41 0.18 7.43
C PRO A 42 -9.88 1.53 8.00
N PRO A 43 -9.08 2.19 8.86
CA PRO A 43 -9.32 3.58 9.20
C PRO A 43 -9.46 4.43 7.93
N GLU A 44 -10.37 5.41 7.93
CA GLU A 44 -10.74 6.17 6.73
C GLU A 44 -9.55 6.87 6.05
N TYR A 45 -8.53 7.24 6.83
CA TYR A 45 -7.34 7.91 6.32
C TYR A 45 -6.36 6.96 5.61
N ILE A 46 -6.43 5.65 5.84
CA ILE A 46 -5.44 4.70 5.32
C ILE A 46 -5.46 4.60 3.78
N PRO A 47 -6.61 4.39 3.10
CA PRO A 47 -6.63 4.37 1.64
C PRO A 47 -6.08 5.67 1.02
N ARG A 48 -6.33 6.80 1.68
CA ARG A 48 -5.82 8.11 1.26
C ARG A 48 -4.30 8.17 1.37
N LEU A 49 -3.71 7.73 2.49
CA LEU A 49 -2.25 7.72 2.67
C LEU A 49 -1.54 6.78 1.68
N ILE A 50 -2.07 5.57 1.49
CA ILE A 50 -1.57 4.62 0.49
C ILE A 50 -1.57 5.26 -0.89
N LYS A 51 -2.67 5.91 -1.29
CA LYS A 51 -2.76 6.59 -2.58
C LYS A 51 -1.73 7.72 -2.72
N TYR A 52 -1.52 8.52 -1.67
CA TYR A 52 -0.49 9.56 -1.69
C TYR A 52 0.91 8.99 -1.90
N GLN A 53 1.26 7.91 -1.20
CA GLN A 53 2.55 7.27 -1.36
C GLN A 53 2.73 6.71 -2.78
N ILE A 54 1.71 6.05 -3.36
CA ILE A 54 1.74 5.57 -4.75
C ILE A 54 1.99 6.73 -5.73
N LEU A 55 1.24 7.84 -5.60
CA LEU A 55 1.41 9.00 -6.47
C LEU A 55 2.79 9.65 -6.31
N TYR A 56 3.29 9.73 -5.08
CA TYR A 56 4.62 10.24 -4.78
C TYR A 56 5.71 9.37 -5.43
N GLU A 57 5.61 8.05 -5.33
CA GLU A 57 6.55 7.11 -5.95
C GLU A 57 6.48 7.15 -7.48
N GLN A 58 5.28 7.30 -8.06
CA GLN A 58 5.12 7.46 -9.52
C GLN A 58 5.78 8.75 -10.03
N GLN A 59 5.67 9.84 -9.27
CA GLN A 59 6.18 11.16 -9.66
C GLN A 59 7.68 11.34 -9.34
N PHE A 60 8.17 10.77 -8.23
CA PHE A 60 9.50 11.04 -7.67
C PHE A 60 10.36 9.78 -7.43
N GLY A 61 9.83 8.57 -7.58
CA GLY A 61 10.49 7.31 -7.22
C GLY A 61 11.76 6.96 -8.01
N LYS A 62 12.13 7.75 -9.03
CA LYS A 62 13.43 7.62 -9.71
C LYS A 62 14.60 8.22 -8.91
N GLN A 63 14.35 9.02 -7.86
CA GLN A 63 15.40 9.69 -7.07
C GLN A 63 15.77 8.98 -5.75
N ASN A 64 14.87 8.21 -5.13
CA ASN A 64 15.07 7.67 -3.77
C ASN A 64 15.64 6.24 -3.68
N LYS A 65 15.86 5.51 -4.78
CA LYS A 65 16.47 4.16 -4.70
C LYS A 65 17.94 4.16 -4.24
N LYS A 66 18.60 5.32 -4.16
CA LYS A 66 20.00 5.44 -3.74
C LYS A 66 20.22 5.56 -2.24
N GLU A 67 19.20 5.91 -1.44
CA GLU A 67 19.41 6.21 -0.01
C GLU A 67 19.16 5.02 0.93
N HIS A 68 18.46 3.97 0.48
CA HIS A 68 18.08 2.83 1.35
C HIS A 68 18.99 1.60 1.24
N ASP A 69 19.99 1.60 0.36
CA ASP A 69 20.96 0.50 0.19
C ASP A 69 22.30 0.76 0.94
N ASP A 70 22.55 2.00 1.37
CA ASP A 70 23.81 2.42 2.00
C ASP A 70 23.77 2.43 3.55
N THR A 71 22.75 1.84 4.18
CA THR A 71 22.68 1.75 5.65
C THR A 71 22.30 0.35 6.12
N VAL A 72 23.17 -0.64 5.86
CA VAL A 72 23.29 -1.88 6.64
C VAL A 72 24.77 -2.24 6.79
#